data_AF-A0A4V3EBJ2-F1
#
_entry.id   AF-A0A4V3EBJ2-F1
#
_cell.length_a   1.000
_cell.length_b   1.000
_cell.length_c   1.000
_cell.angle_alpha   90.00
_cell.angle_beta   90.00
_cell.angle_gamma   90.00
#
_symmetry.space_group_name_H-M   'P 1'
#
loop_
_entity.id
_entity.type
_entity.pdbx_description
1 polymer ?
#
loop_
_entity_poly.entity_id
_entity_poly.type
_entity_poly.pdbx_seq_one_letter_code
_entity_poly.pdbx_strand_id
1 'polypeptide(L)'
;MALFVLCTALAGCAYPTQFKPGTPQQEVLSKLGPANTVKKLDDGGERWLYTTQPMGREAYQLRFAADGQLQTTTQVLSAENFGAIPLGQFRQQQLLQDFGPPMEITSVWSFKGQVWTYRFWDNGIKRFAHVHIDPQGVVQKLMFIDEPLPEPRQRD
;
A
#
# COMPACT_ATOMS: atom_id res chain seq x y z
N MET A 1 26.55 -6.88 -44.48
CA MET A 1 25.74 -7.81 -43.68
C MET A 1 26.09 -7.58 -42.22
N ALA A 2 25.29 -6.80 -41.50
CA ALA A 2 25.46 -6.57 -40.06
C ALA A 2 24.10 -6.80 -39.41
N LEU A 3 23.90 -8.00 -38.86
CA LEU A 3 22.74 -8.30 -38.03
C LEU A 3 22.95 -7.61 -36.68
N PHE A 4 22.21 -6.53 -36.44
CA PHE A 4 21.98 -6.04 -35.08
C PHE A 4 21.05 -7.06 -34.39
N VAL A 5 21.63 -7.97 -33.61
CA VAL A 5 20.86 -8.81 -32.68
C VAL A 5 20.49 -7.91 -31.50
N LEU A 6 19.32 -7.31 -31.59
CA LEU A 6 18.67 -6.65 -30.48
C LEU A 6 18.17 -7.76 -29.54
N CYS A 7 18.99 -8.14 -28.56
CA CYS A 7 18.57 -8.99 -27.46
C CYS A 7 17.55 -8.19 -26.63
N THR A 8 16.27 -8.36 -26.94
CA THR A 8 15.15 -7.92 -26.11
C THR A 8 15.16 -8.79 -24.85
N ALA A 9 15.98 -8.44 -23.87
CA ALA A 9 15.85 -8.99 -22.53
C ALA A 9 14.47 -8.59 -22.04
N LEU A 10 13.60 -9.57 -21.77
CA LEU A 10 12.35 -9.34 -21.06
C LEU A 10 12.71 -8.86 -19.65
N ALA A 11 12.89 -7.56 -19.49
CA ALA A 11 12.84 -6.92 -18.19
C ALA A 11 11.38 -7.00 -17.74
N GLY A 12 11.00 -8.14 -17.17
CA GLY A 12 9.76 -8.23 -16.40
C GLY A 12 9.84 -7.15 -15.32
N CYS A 13 8.81 -6.30 -15.23
CA CYS A 13 8.72 -5.31 -14.17
C CYS A 13 8.93 -6.01 -12.82
N ALA A 14 9.97 -5.61 -12.09
CA ALA A 14 10.23 -6.19 -10.79
C ALA A 14 9.06 -5.90 -9.86
N TYR A 15 8.55 -6.94 -9.20
CA TYR A 15 7.40 -6.88 -8.32
C TYR A 15 7.75 -7.39 -6.90
N PRO A 16 7.19 -6.81 -5.83
CA PRO A 16 7.61 -7.11 -4.45
C PRO A 16 7.52 -8.59 -4.03
N THR A 17 6.55 -9.34 -4.54
CA THR A 17 6.33 -10.75 -4.14
C THR A 17 7.33 -11.74 -4.76
N GLN A 18 8.22 -11.29 -5.65
CA GLN A 18 9.21 -12.17 -6.27
C GLN A 18 10.36 -12.54 -5.31
N PHE A 19 10.62 -11.70 -4.30
CA PHE A 19 11.74 -11.89 -3.37
C PHE A 19 11.37 -12.91 -2.30
N LYS A 20 12.32 -13.78 -1.96
CA LYS A 20 12.14 -14.84 -0.98
C LYS A 20 12.75 -14.43 0.36
N PRO A 21 12.31 -15.02 1.49
CA PRO A 21 13.02 -14.86 2.74
C PRO A 21 14.51 -15.19 2.58
N GLY A 22 15.38 -14.36 3.15
CA GLY A 22 16.83 -14.41 2.98
C GLY A 22 17.39 -13.55 1.84
N THR A 23 16.55 -12.91 1.01
CA THR A 23 17.03 -11.95 0.01
C THR A 23 17.63 -10.71 0.69
N PRO A 24 18.86 -10.28 0.34
CA PRO A 24 19.45 -9.07 0.91
C PRO A 24 18.72 -7.79 0.50
N GLN A 25 18.65 -6.80 1.40
CA GLN A 25 18.12 -5.46 1.12
C GLN A 25 18.68 -4.84 -0.15
N GLN A 26 19.99 -4.96 -0.38
CA GLN A 26 20.66 -4.38 -1.55
C GLN A 26 20.15 -4.96 -2.86
N GLU A 27 19.81 -6.26 -2.88
CA GLU A 27 19.25 -6.91 -4.06
C GLU A 27 17.85 -6.38 -4.34
N VAL A 28 16.99 -6.29 -3.31
CA VAL A 28 15.64 -5.71 -3.43
C VAL A 28 15.72 -4.27 -3.94
N LEU A 29 16.59 -3.45 -3.34
CA LEU A 29 16.79 -2.06 -3.73
C LEU A 29 17.27 -1.94 -5.18
N SER A 30 18.17 -2.83 -5.63
CA SER A 30 18.67 -2.81 -7.00
C SER A 30 17.59 -3.11 -8.05
N LYS A 31 16.57 -3.90 -7.67
CA LYS A 31 15.52 -4.38 -8.57
C LYS A 31 14.26 -3.52 -8.54
N LEU A 32 13.82 -3.10 -7.35
CA LEU A 32 12.62 -2.29 -7.16
C LEU A 32 12.90 -0.78 -7.11
N GLY A 33 14.14 -0.38 -6.85
CA GLY A 33 14.44 0.99 -6.49
C GLY A 33 14.04 1.32 -5.05
N PRO A 34 14.11 2.61 -4.66
CA PRO A 34 13.81 3.05 -3.31
C PRO A 34 12.35 2.78 -2.93
N ALA A 35 12.14 2.34 -1.69
CA ALA A 35 10.80 2.19 -1.14
C ALA A 35 10.11 3.55 -0.96
N ASN A 36 8.78 3.57 -0.98
CA ASN A 36 7.99 4.78 -0.71
C ASN A 36 8.14 5.23 0.75
N THR A 37 8.31 4.28 1.67
CA THR A 37 8.57 4.57 3.08
C THR A 37 9.50 3.50 3.65
N VAL A 38 10.45 3.94 4.47
CA VAL A 38 11.34 3.08 5.24
C VAL A 38 11.17 3.42 6.70
N LYS A 39 10.89 2.41 7.52
CA LYS A 39 10.74 2.54 8.97
C LYS A 39 11.71 1.60 9.67
N LYS A 40 12.53 2.15 10.57
CA LYS A 40 13.33 1.36 11.50
C LYS A 40 12.42 0.72 12.55
N LEU A 41 12.70 -0.53 12.87
CA LEU A 41 11.98 -1.30 13.88
C LEU A 41 12.81 -1.38 15.16
N ASP A 42 12.16 -1.59 16.30
CA ASP A 42 12.83 -1.64 17.62
C ASP A 42 13.79 -2.83 17.74
N ASP A 43 13.59 -3.89 16.94
CA ASP A 43 14.48 -5.05 16.85
C ASP A 43 15.74 -4.81 15.99
N GLY A 44 15.95 -3.57 15.54
CA GLY A 44 17.05 -3.18 14.66
C GLY A 44 16.79 -3.48 13.18
N GLY A 45 15.68 -4.15 12.85
CA GLY A 45 15.25 -4.40 11.49
C GLY A 45 14.65 -3.18 10.80
N GLU A 46 14.17 -3.41 9.57
CA GLU A 46 13.50 -2.39 8.78
C GLU A 46 12.20 -2.90 8.19
N ARG A 47 11.24 -1.99 8.03
CA ARG A 47 10.03 -2.21 7.27
C ARG A 47 9.99 -1.23 6.11
N TRP A 48 9.96 -1.77 4.89
CA TRP A 48 9.87 -0.99 3.67
C TRP A 48 8.46 -1.11 3.11
N LEU A 49 7.86 0.00 2.69
CA LEU A 49 6.57 0.03 2.02
C LEU A 49 6.77 0.36 0.54
N TYR A 50 6.31 -0.53 -0.33
CA TYR A 50 6.15 -0.28 -1.77
C TYR A 50 4.67 -0.18 -2.09
N THR A 51 4.21 0.96 -2.57
CA THR A 51 2.79 1.21 -2.84
C THR A 51 2.56 1.76 -4.23
N THR A 52 1.48 1.29 -4.85
CA THR A 52 0.98 1.81 -6.13
C THR A 52 -0.06 2.91 -5.93
N GLN A 53 -0.45 3.20 -4.68
CA GLN A 53 -1.35 4.31 -4.34
C GLN A 53 -0.71 5.67 -4.69
N PRO A 54 -1.52 6.70 -4.98
CA PRO A 54 -2.98 6.72 -4.94
C PRO A 54 -3.65 6.05 -6.14
N MET A 55 -2.91 5.74 -7.22
CA MET A 55 -3.50 5.30 -8.51
C MET A 55 -3.83 3.80 -8.59
N GLY A 56 -3.04 2.96 -7.93
CA GLY A 56 -3.19 1.51 -7.88
C GLY A 56 -4.00 1.01 -6.69
N ARG A 57 -3.95 -0.31 -6.43
CA ARG A 57 -4.75 -1.01 -5.40
C ARG A 57 -3.91 -1.91 -4.50
N GLU A 58 -2.59 -1.74 -4.55
CA GLU A 58 -1.65 -2.66 -3.93
C GLU A 58 -0.59 -1.89 -3.16
N ALA A 59 -0.28 -2.37 -1.97
CA ALA A 59 0.87 -1.94 -1.19
C ALA A 59 1.50 -3.14 -0.49
N TYR A 60 2.81 -3.27 -0.56
CA TYR A 60 3.56 -4.37 0.04
C TYR A 60 4.50 -3.85 1.10
N GLN A 61 4.41 -4.44 2.30
CA GLN A 61 5.42 -4.29 3.32
C GLN A 61 6.45 -5.40 3.22
N LEU A 62 7.72 -5.03 3.10
CA LEU A 62 8.86 -5.93 3.20
C LEU A 62 9.50 -5.71 4.56
N ARG A 63 9.53 -6.76 5.40
CA ARG A 63 10.21 -6.74 6.70
C ARG A 63 11.59 -7.36 6.55
N PHE A 64 12.62 -6.60 6.89
CA PHE A 64 14.00 -7.04 6.94
C PHE A 64 14.44 -7.18 8.40
N ALA A 65 15.25 -8.20 8.67
CA ALA A 65 15.92 -8.37 9.95
C ALA A 65 17.06 -7.35 10.12
N ALA A 66 17.63 -7.29 11.32
CA ALA A 66 18.76 -6.40 11.64
C ALA A 66 20.03 -6.70 10.82
N ASP A 67 20.15 -7.91 10.26
CA ASP A 67 21.23 -8.31 9.36
C ASP A 67 20.99 -7.89 7.88
N GLY A 68 19.87 -7.20 7.60
CA GLY A 68 19.50 -6.76 6.27
C GLY A 68 18.90 -7.85 5.38
N GLN A 69 18.53 -9.01 5.92
CA GLN A 69 17.90 -10.09 5.17
C GLN A 69 16.37 -9.98 5.21
N LEU A 70 15.71 -10.18 4.08
CA LEU A 70 14.25 -10.18 3.97
C LEU A 70 13.67 -11.32 4.81
N GLN A 71 12.71 -11.01 5.67
CA GLN A 71 11.96 -12.01 6.45
C GLN A 71 10.60 -12.30 5.82
N THR A 72 9.82 -11.25 5.52
CA THR A 72 8.45 -11.39 5.04
C THR A 72 8.08 -10.31 4.05
N THR A 73 7.22 -10.66 3.09
CA THR A 73 6.55 -9.74 2.18
C THR A 73 5.04 -9.86 2.39
N THR A 74 4.35 -8.77 2.68
CA THR A 74 2.92 -8.76 3.04
C THR A 74 2.16 -7.74 2.21
N GLN A 75 1.10 -8.16 1.50
CA GLN A 75 0.11 -7.23 0.91
C GLN A 75 -0.69 -6.61 2.05
N VAL A 76 -0.57 -5.30 2.26
CA VAL A 76 -1.17 -4.63 3.41
C VAL A 76 -2.54 -4.03 3.14
N LEU A 77 -2.88 -3.73 1.88
CA LEU A 77 -4.21 -3.24 1.53
C LEU A 77 -5.21 -4.41 1.48
N SER A 78 -5.72 -4.81 2.65
CA SER A 78 -6.70 -5.88 2.80
C SER A 78 -7.76 -5.52 3.85
N ALA A 79 -8.95 -6.11 3.73
CA ALA A 79 -10.02 -5.91 4.71
C ALA A 79 -9.62 -6.35 6.12
N GLU A 80 -8.85 -7.44 6.23
CA GLU A 80 -8.30 -7.94 7.49
C GLU A 80 -7.36 -6.92 8.16
N ASN A 81 -6.39 -6.39 7.43
CA ASN A 81 -5.42 -5.44 8.00
C ASN A 81 -6.07 -4.10 8.36
N PHE A 82 -7.00 -3.60 7.54
CA PHE A 82 -7.79 -2.42 7.90
C PHE A 82 -8.67 -2.70 9.13
N GLY A 83 -9.33 -3.87 9.18
CA GLY A 83 -10.19 -4.27 10.31
C GLY A 83 -9.43 -4.45 11.63
N ALA A 84 -8.12 -4.71 11.58
CA ALA A 84 -7.26 -4.81 12.75
C ALA A 84 -6.82 -3.44 13.33
N ILE A 85 -7.18 -2.32 12.70
CA ILE A 85 -6.81 -0.98 13.19
C ILE A 85 -7.47 -0.72 14.56
N PRO A 86 -6.69 -0.36 15.60
CA PRO A 86 -7.22 0.05 16.90
C PRO A 86 -7.89 1.43 16.82
N LEU A 87 -9.22 1.44 16.64
CA LEU A 87 -10.01 2.68 16.62
C LEU A 87 -9.85 3.46 17.93
N GLY A 88 -9.84 4.79 17.83
CA GLY A 88 -9.62 5.72 18.95
C GLY A 88 -8.16 5.85 19.42
N GLN A 89 -7.23 5.10 18.82
CA GLN A 89 -5.80 5.14 19.18
C GLN A 89 -4.92 5.31 17.96
N PHE A 90 -5.25 4.63 16.86
CA PHE A 90 -4.47 4.67 15.63
C PHE A 90 -4.52 6.07 15.01
N ARG A 91 -3.37 6.54 14.52
CA ARG A 91 -3.21 7.90 14.00
C ARG A 91 -3.03 7.93 12.49
N GLN A 92 -3.37 9.09 11.91
CA GLN A 92 -3.18 9.38 10.50
C GLN A 92 -1.76 9.07 10.00
N GLN A 93 -0.73 9.40 10.78
CA GLN A 93 0.65 9.11 10.39
C GLN A 93 0.94 7.60 10.32
N GLN A 94 0.31 6.80 11.18
CA GLN A 94 0.46 5.34 11.14
C GLN A 94 -0.25 4.76 9.91
N LEU A 95 -1.40 5.31 9.49
CA LEU A 95 -2.03 4.93 8.22
C LEU A 95 -1.08 5.12 7.03
N LEU A 96 -0.42 6.29 6.95
CA LEU A 96 0.54 6.56 5.89
C LEU A 96 1.74 5.61 5.93
N GLN A 97 2.25 5.31 7.13
CA GLN A 97 3.37 4.38 7.31
C GLN A 97 2.99 2.94 6.93
N ASP A 98 1.78 2.52 7.29
CA ASP A 98 1.39 1.13 7.17
C ASP A 98 0.74 0.82 5.81
N PHE A 99 -0.05 1.73 5.24
CA PHE A 99 -0.84 1.50 4.02
C PHE A 99 -0.46 2.43 2.85
N GLY A 100 0.33 3.48 3.10
CA GLY A 100 0.67 4.49 2.12
C GLY A 100 -0.38 5.61 2.01
N PRO A 101 -0.29 6.47 0.98
CA PRO A 101 -1.24 7.56 0.80
C PRO A 101 -2.63 7.03 0.45
N PRO A 102 -3.71 7.70 0.88
CA PRO A 102 -5.05 7.38 0.42
C PRO A 102 -5.22 7.79 -1.05
N MET A 103 -6.21 7.18 -1.71
CA MET A 103 -6.67 7.61 -3.03
C MET A 103 -7.31 9.00 -2.98
N GLU A 104 -8.11 9.24 -1.94
CA GLU A 104 -8.90 10.45 -1.80
C GLU A 104 -9.01 10.87 -0.34
N ILE A 105 -9.07 12.18 -0.11
CA ILE A 105 -9.34 12.79 1.19
C ILE A 105 -10.55 13.70 1.02
N THR A 106 -11.64 13.41 1.73
CA THR A 106 -12.88 14.20 1.66
C THR A 106 -13.35 14.62 3.05
N SER A 107 -14.44 15.40 3.10
CA SER A 107 -15.15 15.75 4.33
C SER A 107 -16.65 15.58 4.07
N VAL A 108 -17.38 15.11 5.09
CA VAL A 108 -18.83 14.87 4.99
C VAL A 108 -19.56 15.57 6.12
N TRP A 109 -20.81 15.95 5.91
CA TRP A 109 -21.61 16.68 6.91
C TRP A 109 -21.87 15.85 8.19
N SER A 110 -21.92 14.53 8.08
CA SER A 110 -22.27 13.61 9.17
C SER A 110 -21.09 13.27 10.09
N PHE A 111 -19.88 13.75 9.80
CA PHE A 111 -18.69 13.48 10.58
C PHE A 111 -17.77 14.69 10.64
N LYS A 112 -17.45 15.15 11.85
CA LYS A 112 -16.50 16.25 12.06
C LYS A 112 -15.07 15.72 11.92
N GLY A 113 -14.50 15.83 10.72
CA GLY A 113 -13.15 15.37 10.42
C GLY A 113 -12.98 15.07 8.94
N GLN A 114 -11.93 14.32 8.61
CA GLN A 114 -11.64 13.89 7.25
C GLN A 114 -12.04 12.42 7.05
N VAL A 115 -12.37 12.07 5.81
CA VAL A 115 -12.53 10.69 5.37
C VAL A 115 -11.45 10.38 4.36
N TRP A 116 -10.58 9.44 4.72
CA TRP A 116 -9.52 8.94 3.85
C TRP A 116 -10.00 7.67 3.16
N THR A 117 -9.99 7.68 1.84
CA THR A 117 -10.44 6.55 1.03
C THR A 117 -9.25 5.80 0.49
N TYR A 118 -9.14 4.52 0.81
CA TYR A 118 -8.20 3.59 0.19
C TYR A 118 -8.95 2.67 -0.77
N ARG A 119 -8.41 2.48 -1.97
CA ARG A 119 -8.91 1.48 -2.92
C ARG A 119 -8.07 0.21 -2.88
N PHE A 120 -8.71 -0.94 -2.86
CA PHE A 120 -7.99 -2.21 -2.76
C PHE A 120 -8.79 -3.36 -3.40
N TRP A 121 -8.13 -4.51 -3.52
CA TRP A 121 -8.77 -5.76 -3.93
C TRP A 121 -9.13 -6.58 -2.69
N ASP A 122 -10.36 -7.08 -2.65
CA ASP A 122 -10.84 -7.99 -1.63
C ASP A 122 -11.44 -9.21 -2.34
N ASN A 123 -10.69 -10.31 -2.38
CA ASN A 123 -11.11 -11.55 -3.05
C ASN A 123 -11.59 -11.34 -4.50
N GLY A 124 -10.88 -10.49 -5.26
CA GLY A 124 -11.20 -10.17 -6.66
C GLY A 124 -12.28 -9.09 -6.84
N ILE A 125 -12.85 -8.58 -5.76
CA ILE A 125 -13.81 -7.47 -5.77
C ILE A 125 -13.07 -6.16 -5.49
N LYS A 126 -13.39 -5.11 -6.24
CA LYS A 126 -12.86 -3.77 -6.00
C LYS A 126 -13.62 -3.14 -4.84
N ARG A 127 -12.91 -2.72 -3.80
CA ARG A 127 -13.51 -2.12 -2.61
C ARG A 127 -12.82 -0.85 -2.19
N PHE A 128 -13.57 -0.02 -1.48
CA PHE A 128 -13.06 1.12 -0.75
C PHE A 128 -13.08 0.85 0.75
N ALA A 129 -11.99 1.23 1.42
CA ALA A 129 -11.95 1.42 2.86
C ALA A 129 -12.01 2.92 3.15
N HIS A 130 -13.10 3.37 3.76
CA HIS A 130 -13.27 4.74 4.24
C HIS A 130 -12.86 4.82 5.70
N VAL A 131 -11.76 5.51 5.95
CA VAL A 131 -11.18 5.72 7.27
C VAL A 131 -11.52 7.13 7.73
N HIS A 132 -12.36 7.25 8.75
CA HIS A 132 -12.77 8.52 9.33
C HIS A 132 -11.78 8.94 10.40
N ILE A 133 -11.20 10.12 10.23
CA ILE A 133 -10.14 10.68 11.06
C ILE A 133 -10.64 11.99 11.65
N ASP A 134 -10.64 12.10 12.98
CA ASP A 134 -11.06 13.32 13.68
C ASP A 134 -10.06 14.48 13.48
N PRO A 135 -10.38 15.71 13.93
CA PRO A 135 -9.48 16.85 13.79
C PRO A 135 -8.17 16.72 14.58
N GLN A 136 -8.09 15.78 15.53
CA GLN A 136 -6.88 15.46 16.29
C GLN A 136 -5.99 14.44 15.54
N GLY A 137 -6.43 13.95 14.38
CA GLY A 137 -5.69 12.99 13.56
C GLY A 137 -5.85 11.55 14.03
N VAL A 138 -6.86 11.24 14.84
CA VAL A 138 -7.13 9.90 15.37
C VAL A 138 -8.21 9.21 14.53
N VAL A 139 -7.97 7.95 14.19
CA VAL A 139 -8.90 7.11 13.44
C VAL A 139 -10.07 6.73 14.35
N GLN A 140 -11.27 7.17 14.01
CA GLN A 140 -12.47 6.95 14.82
C GLN A 140 -13.39 5.87 14.24
N LYS A 141 -13.43 5.72 12.92
CA LYS A 141 -14.35 4.80 12.26
C LYS A 141 -13.77 4.27 10.96
N LEU A 142 -14.10 3.01 10.67
CA LEU A 142 -13.78 2.34 9.42
C LEU A 142 -15.07 1.86 8.77
N MET A 143 -15.20 2.04 7.46
CA MET A 143 -16.29 1.47 6.67
C MET A 143 -15.73 0.86 5.39
N PHE A 144 -16.30 -0.27 4.98
CA PHE A 144 -16.02 -0.87 3.68
C PHE A 144 -17.23 -0.72 2.78
N ILE A 145 -17.01 -0.28 1.55
CA ILE A 145 -18.03 -0.29 0.50
C ILE A 145 -17.43 -0.89 -0.77
N ASP A 146 -18.29 -1.42 -1.62
CA ASP A 146 -17.85 -1.82 -2.96
C ASP A 146 -17.57 -0.55 -3.78
N GLU A 147 -16.54 -0.59 -4.61
CA GLU A 147 -16.22 0.54 -5.50
C GLU A 147 -17.37 0.71 -6.51
N PRO A 148 -18.04 1.89 -6.55
CA PRO A 148 -19.13 2.12 -7.49
C PRO A 148 -18.65 1.90 -8.92
N LEU A 149 -19.49 1.26 -9.74
CA LEU A 149 -19.22 1.21 -11.18
C LEU A 149 -19.25 2.64 -11.74
N PRO A 150 -18.36 2.98 -12.68
CA PRO A 150 -18.47 4.25 -13.40
C PRO A 150 -19.87 4.33 -14.01
N GLU A 151 -20.55 5.47 -13.85
CA GLU A 151 -21.82 5.68 -14.53
C GLU A 151 -21.62 5.50 -16.04
N PRO A 152 -22.54 4.80 -16.74
CA PRO A 152 -22.48 4.70 -18.18
C PRO A 152 -22.40 6.11 -18.75
N ARG A 153 -21.42 6.36 -19.62
CA ARG A 153 -21.31 7.65 -20.31
C ARG A 153 -22.62 7.88 -21.05
N GLN A 154 -23.42 8.86 -20.61
CA GLN A 154 -24.63 9.24 -21.35
C GLN A 154 -24.17 9.64 -22.75
N ARG A 155 -24.67 8.94 -23.77
CA ARG A 155 -24.39 9.25 -25.16
C ARG A 155 -25.42 10.31 -25.55
N ASP A 156 -24.96 11.55 -25.60
CA ASP A 156 -25.70 12.66 -26.21
C ASP A 156 -25.71 12.53 -27.75
#